data_AF-A0A4R8MG31-F1
#
_entry.id   AF-A0A4R8MG31-F1
#
_cell.length_a   1.000
_cell.length_b   1.000
_cell.length_c   1.000
_cell.angle_alpha   90.00
_cell.angle_beta   90.00
_cell.angle_gamma   90.00
#
_symmetry.space_group_name_H-M   'P 1'
#
loop_
_entity.id
_entity.type
_entity.pdbx_description
1 polymer ?
#
loop_
_entity_poly.entity_id
_entity_poly.type
_entity_poly.pdbx_seq_one_letter_code
_entity_poly.pdbx_strand_id
1 'polypeptide(L)'
;MTEEKFWKIIEKSWQDSPELKKKRDEANNDENSLEQLSYQLEEDITENYIKRLSKLKKEELTKFIHILEERMYHIDRKEIHTYTDGSDDGFLYCRCFILGMGKSYYELIDKTPSKAKFDLEAEGFGFSAYQVYEELFNEEFDRYSKHSMESCSNSEGWIE
;
A
#
# COMPACT_ATOMS: atom_id res chain seq x y z
N MET A 1 5.07 11.08 12.99
CA MET A 1 3.84 10.28 12.85
C MET A 1 4.08 8.91 13.48
N THR A 2 3.04 8.26 14.00
CA THR A 2 3.08 6.87 14.50
C THR A 2 2.45 5.94 13.48
N GLU A 3 2.69 4.63 13.60
CA GLU A 3 2.03 3.63 12.74
C GLU A 3 0.48 3.68 12.85
N GLU A 4 -0.06 3.92 14.04
CA GLU A 4 -1.52 4.11 14.19
C GLU A 4 -2.04 5.27 13.33
N LYS A 5 -1.31 6.39 13.27
CA LYS A 5 -1.68 7.54 12.43
C LYS A 5 -1.53 7.24 10.94
N PHE A 6 -0.53 6.44 10.55
CA PHE A 6 -0.35 5.96 9.18
C PHE A 6 -1.59 5.19 8.71
N TRP A 7 -1.98 4.15 9.44
CA TRP A 7 -3.16 3.34 9.11
C TRP A 7 -4.45 4.17 9.13
N LYS A 8 -4.54 5.12 10.05
CA LYS A 8 -5.70 6.03 10.13
C LYS A 8 -5.82 6.94 8.91
N ILE A 9 -4.73 7.30 8.24
CA ILE A 9 -4.81 8.08 6.98
C ILE A 9 -5.43 7.22 5.89
N ILE A 10 -4.93 6.00 5.69
CA ILE A 10 -5.45 5.05 4.68
C ILE A 10 -6.94 4.77 4.93
N GLU A 11 -7.29 4.41 6.16
CA GLU A 11 -8.69 4.14 6.54
C GLU A 11 -9.60 5.35 6.33
N LYS A 12 -9.09 6.55 6.58
CA LYS A 12 -9.84 7.77 6.35
C LYS A 12 -9.98 8.14 4.87
N SER A 13 -9.07 7.70 3.99
CA SER A 13 -9.22 7.85 2.53
C SER A 13 -10.39 7.02 2.02
N TRP A 14 -10.56 5.80 2.54
CA TRP A 14 -11.74 4.99 2.28
C TRP A 14 -13.02 5.62 2.84
N GLN A 15 -12.98 6.20 4.04
CA GLN A 15 -14.14 6.88 4.65
C GLN A 15 -14.65 8.09 3.86
N ASP A 16 -13.81 8.71 3.02
CA ASP A 16 -14.24 9.80 2.13
C ASP A 16 -15.11 9.29 0.96
N SER A 17 -15.13 7.98 0.72
CA SER A 17 -15.99 7.29 -0.26
C SER A 17 -16.82 6.19 0.42
N PRO A 18 -17.91 6.53 1.16
CA PRO A 18 -18.63 5.58 2.00
C PRO A 18 -19.12 4.31 1.30
N GLU A 19 -19.58 4.43 0.05
CA GLU A 19 -20.05 3.28 -0.74
C GLU A 19 -18.91 2.33 -1.11
N LEU A 20 -17.74 2.87 -1.48
CA LEU A 20 -16.55 2.07 -1.78
C LEU A 20 -15.98 1.42 -0.52
N LYS A 21 -15.99 2.15 0.60
CA LYS A 21 -15.62 1.59 1.90
C LYS A 21 -16.53 0.42 2.27
N LYS A 22 -17.84 0.56 2.09
CA LYS A 22 -18.79 -0.52 2.36
C LYS A 22 -18.48 -1.76 1.50
N LYS A 23 -18.26 -1.58 0.19
CA LYS A 23 -17.84 -2.67 -0.70
C LYS A 23 -16.55 -3.35 -0.21
N ARG A 24 -15.54 -2.56 0.17
CA ARG A 24 -14.28 -3.06 0.72
C ARG A 24 -14.49 -3.92 1.97
N ASP A 25 -15.30 -3.43 2.91
CA ASP A 25 -15.57 -4.11 4.17
C ASP A 25 -16.40 -5.40 3.96
N GLU A 26 -17.24 -5.45 2.92
CA GLU A 26 -18.08 -6.60 2.56
C GLU A 26 -17.38 -7.62 1.63
N ALA A 27 -16.23 -7.27 1.04
CA ALA A 27 -15.54 -8.09 0.04
C ALA A 27 -15.11 -9.47 0.56
N ASN A 28 -14.82 -9.63 1.87
CA ASN A 28 -14.53 -10.94 2.49
C ASN A 28 -13.49 -11.82 1.75
N ASN A 29 -12.50 -11.21 1.09
CA ASN A 29 -11.49 -11.87 0.27
C ASN A 29 -12.06 -12.64 -0.96
N ASP A 30 -13.25 -12.24 -1.44
CA ASP A 30 -13.85 -12.64 -2.70
C ASP A 30 -13.11 -12.02 -3.89
N GLU A 31 -12.82 -12.83 -4.90
CA GLU A 31 -11.93 -12.48 -6.01
C GLU A 31 -12.50 -11.36 -6.88
N ASN A 32 -13.76 -11.48 -7.32
CA ASN A 32 -14.41 -10.46 -8.15
C ASN A 32 -14.52 -9.12 -7.41
N SER A 33 -14.81 -9.18 -6.11
CA SER A 33 -14.89 -7.98 -5.28
C SER A 33 -13.54 -7.30 -5.12
N LEU A 34 -12.47 -8.09 -4.92
CA LEU A 34 -11.11 -7.58 -4.78
C LEU A 34 -10.58 -6.98 -6.10
N GLU A 35 -10.88 -7.60 -7.24
CA GLU A 35 -10.54 -7.07 -8.56
C GLU A 35 -11.16 -5.68 -8.77
N GLN A 36 -12.46 -5.54 -8.51
CA GLN A 36 -13.12 -4.23 -8.58
C GLN A 36 -12.48 -3.22 -7.62
N LEU A 37 -12.11 -3.67 -6.43
CA LEU A 37 -11.48 -2.80 -5.44
C LEU A 37 -10.07 -2.38 -5.82
N SER A 38 -9.33 -3.13 -6.65
CA SER A 38 -8.01 -2.71 -7.11
C SER A 38 -8.13 -1.48 -8.01
N TYR A 39 -9.05 -1.49 -8.98
CA TYR A 39 -9.33 -0.32 -9.83
C TYR A 39 -9.79 0.89 -9.02
N GLN A 40 -10.69 0.68 -8.06
CA GLN A 40 -11.19 1.77 -7.21
C GLN A 40 -10.12 2.30 -6.25
N LEU A 41 -9.21 1.43 -5.79
CA LEU A 41 -8.07 1.83 -4.98
C LEU A 41 -7.12 2.69 -5.79
N GLU A 42 -6.77 2.25 -7.01
CA GLU A 42 -5.87 2.94 -7.93
C GLU A 42 -6.39 4.34 -8.30
N GLU A 43 -7.70 4.48 -8.53
CA GLU A 43 -8.33 5.75 -8.91
C GLU A 43 -8.86 6.53 -7.68
N ASP A 44 -10.10 6.29 -7.29
CA ASP A 44 -10.86 7.11 -6.34
C ASP A 44 -10.19 7.24 -4.96
N ILE A 45 -9.67 6.12 -4.44
CA ILE A 45 -9.09 6.10 -3.10
C ILE A 45 -7.70 6.76 -3.10
N THR A 46 -6.89 6.56 -4.15
CA THR A 46 -5.62 7.28 -4.33
C THR A 46 -5.84 8.78 -4.35
N GLU A 47 -6.89 9.30 -5.02
CA GLU A 47 -7.19 10.73 -4.97
C GLU A 47 -7.50 11.23 -3.55
N ASN A 48 -8.32 10.49 -2.80
CA ASN A 48 -8.66 10.85 -1.42
C ASN A 48 -7.43 10.78 -0.51
N TYR A 49 -6.57 9.80 -0.75
CA TYR A 49 -5.30 9.62 -0.07
C TYR A 49 -4.33 10.77 -0.33
N ILE A 50 -4.14 11.18 -1.59
CA ILE A 50 -3.35 12.36 -1.98
C ILE A 50 -3.86 13.60 -1.25
N LYS A 51 -5.17 13.90 -1.30
CA LYS A 51 -5.78 15.06 -0.61
C LYS A 51 -5.49 15.09 0.90
N ARG A 52 -5.25 13.93 1.52
CA ARG A 52 -4.89 13.82 2.94
C ARG A 52 -3.40 14.03 3.16
N LEU A 53 -2.56 13.39 2.34
CA LEU A 53 -1.11 13.57 2.40
C LEU A 53 -0.70 15.02 2.15
N SER A 54 -1.37 15.73 1.23
CA SER A 54 -1.09 17.13 0.89
C SER A 54 -1.29 18.12 2.07
N LYS A 55 -1.88 17.66 3.18
CA LYS A 55 -2.11 18.47 4.39
C LYS A 55 -1.04 18.24 5.47
N LEU A 56 -0.14 17.28 5.28
CA LEU A 56 0.91 16.96 6.24
C LEU A 56 2.08 17.94 6.11
N LYS A 57 2.73 18.21 7.23
CA LYS A 57 4.01 18.94 7.24
C LYS A 57 5.14 18.03 6.73
N LYS A 58 6.24 18.61 6.27
CA LYS A 58 7.41 17.90 5.72
C LYS A 58 7.88 16.76 6.63
N GLU A 59 8.02 17.00 7.92
CA GLU A 59 8.48 15.98 8.88
C GLU A 59 7.45 14.86 9.11
N GLU A 60 6.16 15.17 8.96
CA GLU A 60 5.09 14.18 9.08
C GLU A 60 4.98 13.32 7.82
N LEU A 61 5.03 13.93 6.63
CA LEU A 61 5.02 13.21 5.36
C LEU A 61 6.28 12.36 5.17
N THR A 62 7.46 12.86 5.56
CA THR A 62 8.70 12.06 5.58
C THR A 62 8.54 10.81 6.45
N LYS A 63 7.98 10.96 7.65
CA LYS A 63 7.72 9.81 8.55
C LYS A 63 6.65 8.89 8.00
N PHE A 64 5.70 9.42 7.23
CA PHE A 64 4.70 8.62 6.53
C PHE A 64 5.33 7.74 5.48
N ILE A 65 6.15 8.32 4.61
CA ILE A 65 6.82 7.59 3.53
C ILE A 65 7.71 6.49 4.11
N HIS A 66 8.51 6.76 5.14
CA HIS A 66 9.32 5.71 5.77
C HIS A 66 8.50 4.56 6.37
N ILE A 67 7.32 4.81 6.92
CA ILE A 67 6.44 3.74 7.43
C ILE A 67 5.85 2.95 6.26
N LEU A 68 5.45 3.63 5.18
CA LEU A 68 4.98 2.98 3.96
C LEU A 68 6.06 2.03 3.43
N GLU A 69 7.29 2.53 3.27
CA GLU A 69 8.45 1.74 2.83
C GLU A 69 8.71 0.54 3.74
N GLU A 70 8.71 0.75 5.06
CA GLU A 70 8.91 -0.31 6.06
C GLU A 70 7.81 -1.39 5.99
N ARG A 71 6.55 -1.02 5.75
CA ARG A 71 5.45 -1.99 5.58
C ARG A 71 5.55 -2.73 4.25
N MET A 72 5.90 -2.06 3.16
CA MET A 72 6.14 -2.70 1.86
C MET A 72 7.29 -3.72 1.93
N TYR A 73 8.39 -3.34 2.57
CA TYR A 73 9.56 -4.20 2.82
C TYR A 73 9.21 -5.40 3.70
N HIS A 74 8.41 -5.22 4.75
CA HIS A 74 8.02 -6.30 5.65
C HIS A 74 7.27 -7.45 4.94
N ILE A 75 6.38 -7.12 3.99
CA ILE A 75 5.66 -8.13 3.19
C ILE A 75 6.36 -8.50 1.88
N ASP A 76 7.59 -8.03 1.65
CA ASP A 76 8.46 -8.51 0.57
C ASP A 76 8.98 -9.92 0.92
N ARG A 77 8.11 -10.93 0.78
CA ARG A 77 8.39 -12.31 1.17
C ARG A 77 8.02 -13.29 0.07
N LYS A 78 8.87 -14.31 -0.12
CA LYS A 78 8.69 -15.37 -1.13
C LYS A 78 7.37 -16.12 -1.00
N GLU A 79 6.94 -16.39 0.23
CA GLU A 79 5.64 -17.03 0.49
C GLU A 79 4.43 -16.21 0.05
N ILE A 80 4.50 -14.87 0.07
CA ILE A 80 3.43 -13.99 -0.42
C ILE A 80 3.53 -13.90 -1.94
N HIS A 81 4.75 -13.74 -2.47
CA HIS A 81 5.04 -13.74 -3.91
C HIS A 81 4.43 -14.94 -4.63
N THR A 82 4.49 -16.13 -4.02
CA THR A 82 3.90 -17.38 -4.54
C THR A 82 2.40 -17.27 -4.84
N TYR A 83 1.65 -16.41 -4.14
CA TYR A 83 0.20 -16.25 -4.31
C TYR A 83 -0.22 -14.98 -5.06
N THR A 84 0.67 -13.99 -5.11
CA THR A 84 0.47 -12.78 -5.91
C THR A 84 0.96 -12.93 -7.34
N ASP A 85 1.69 -14.01 -7.65
CA ASP A 85 2.19 -14.45 -8.97
C ASP A 85 2.38 -13.29 -9.98
N GLY A 86 3.62 -12.79 -10.08
CA GLY A 86 3.94 -11.65 -10.94
C GLY A 86 5.44 -11.49 -11.18
N SER A 87 5.79 -10.66 -12.16
CA SER A 87 7.15 -10.13 -12.31
C SER A 87 7.57 -9.39 -11.04
N ASP A 88 8.84 -9.00 -10.94
CA ASP A 88 9.32 -8.19 -9.80
C ASP A 88 8.44 -6.93 -9.62
N ASP A 89 8.01 -6.28 -10.71
CA ASP A 89 7.11 -5.12 -10.68
C ASP A 89 5.67 -5.51 -10.30
N GLY A 90 5.13 -6.60 -10.86
CA GLY A 90 3.78 -7.06 -10.52
C GLY A 90 3.64 -7.40 -9.03
N PHE A 91 4.68 -7.99 -8.44
CA PHE A 91 4.69 -8.24 -6.99
C PHE A 91 4.74 -6.95 -6.17
N LEU A 92 5.53 -5.96 -6.60
CA LEU A 92 5.59 -4.65 -5.98
C LEU A 92 4.20 -4.00 -5.99
N TYR A 93 3.50 -4.02 -7.12
CA TYR A 93 2.19 -3.39 -7.26
C TYR A 93 1.08 -4.15 -6.50
N CYS A 94 1.19 -5.48 -6.42
CA CYS A 94 0.33 -6.28 -5.53
C CYS A 94 0.52 -5.91 -4.06
N ARG A 95 1.77 -5.65 -3.62
CA ARG A 95 2.03 -5.19 -2.26
C ARG A 95 1.46 -3.80 -2.00
N CYS A 96 1.48 -2.91 -3.00
CA CYS A 96 0.81 -1.61 -2.91
C CYS A 96 -0.70 -1.77 -2.67
N PHE A 97 -1.35 -2.69 -3.38
CA PHE A 97 -2.76 -3.02 -3.17
C PHE A 97 -3.02 -3.57 -1.76
N ILE A 98 -2.22 -4.55 -1.31
CA ILE A 98 -2.35 -5.14 0.03
C ILE A 98 -2.29 -4.07 1.12
N LEU A 99 -1.34 -3.14 1.00
CA LEU A 99 -1.18 -2.02 1.93
C LEU A 99 -2.34 -1.01 1.83
N GLY A 100 -2.74 -0.63 0.61
CA GLY A 100 -3.80 0.36 0.38
C GLY A 100 -5.21 -0.10 0.75
N MET A 101 -5.48 -1.41 0.72
CA MET A 101 -6.68 -2.00 1.30
C MET A 101 -6.80 -1.74 2.82
N GLY A 102 -5.68 -1.45 3.48
CA GLY A 102 -5.61 -1.01 4.85
C GLY A 102 -5.27 -2.13 5.84
N LYS A 103 -5.16 -1.73 7.10
CA LYS A 103 -4.53 -2.51 8.18
C LYS A 103 -5.03 -3.95 8.29
N SER A 104 -6.34 -4.15 8.31
CA SER A 104 -6.92 -5.49 8.52
C SER A 104 -6.59 -6.46 7.38
N TYR A 105 -6.56 -5.98 6.14
CA TYR A 105 -6.21 -6.79 4.98
C TYR A 105 -4.71 -7.07 4.94
N TYR A 106 -3.89 -6.05 5.19
CA TYR A 106 -2.44 -6.20 5.35
C TYR A 106 -2.10 -7.27 6.42
N GLU A 107 -2.67 -7.19 7.62
CA GLU A 107 -2.44 -8.16 8.70
C GLU A 107 -2.95 -9.56 8.35
N LEU A 108 -4.05 -9.67 7.60
CA LEU A 108 -4.57 -10.95 7.11
C LEU A 108 -3.54 -11.63 6.20
N ILE A 109 -2.99 -10.91 5.23
CA ILE A 109 -1.98 -11.43 4.31
C ILE A 109 -0.67 -11.74 5.03
N ASP A 110 -0.23 -10.83 5.90
CA ASP A 110 0.99 -11.00 6.69
C ASP A 110 0.96 -12.30 7.50
N LYS A 111 -0.19 -12.61 8.11
CA LYS A 111 -0.40 -13.84 8.88
C LYS A 111 -0.71 -15.06 8.02
N THR A 112 -1.39 -14.86 6.90
CA THR A 112 -1.90 -15.94 6.04
C THR A 112 -1.60 -15.63 4.56
N PRO A 113 -0.34 -15.82 4.11
CA PRO A 113 0.09 -15.49 2.74
C PRO A 113 -0.81 -16.07 1.64
N SER A 114 -1.37 -17.27 1.87
CA SER A 114 -2.27 -17.95 0.94
C SER A 114 -3.62 -17.24 0.69
N LYS A 115 -3.88 -16.13 1.37
CA LYS A 115 -5.05 -15.26 1.12
C LYS A 115 -4.77 -14.19 0.08
N ALA A 116 -3.50 -13.91 -0.21
CA ALA A 116 -3.12 -13.01 -1.28
C ALA A 116 -3.60 -13.56 -2.63
N LYS A 117 -3.76 -12.65 -3.58
CA LYS A 117 -4.27 -12.93 -4.91
C LYS A 117 -3.38 -12.25 -5.93
N PHE A 118 -3.25 -12.89 -7.08
CA PHE A 118 -2.51 -12.38 -8.22
C PHE A 118 -3.32 -11.30 -8.96
N ASP A 119 -2.63 -10.49 -9.76
CA ASP A 119 -3.19 -9.43 -10.60
C ASP A 119 -4.06 -8.38 -9.86
N LEU A 120 -3.85 -8.19 -8.55
CA LEU A 120 -4.48 -7.13 -7.78
C LEU A 120 -3.50 -6.00 -7.51
N GLU A 121 -3.41 -5.05 -8.43
CA GLU A 121 -2.39 -4.01 -8.42
C GLU A 121 -2.94 -2.65 -7.97
N ALA A 122 -2.09 -1.84 -7.31
CA ALA A 122 -2.38 -0.45 -7.00
C ALA A 122 -1.10 0.40 -6.98
N GLU A 123 -0.37 0.43 -8.10
CA GLU A 123 0.89 1.16 -8.24
C GLU A 123 0.76 2.63 -7.82
N GLY A 124 -0.21 3.35 -8.38
CA GLY A 124 -0.43 4.77 -8.13
C GLY A 124 -0.67 5.05 -6.64
N PHE A 125 -1.37 4.16 -5.95
CA PHE A 125 -1.53 4.28 -4.50
C PHE A 125 -0.18 4.25 -3.78
N GLY A 126 0.67 3.27 -4.08
CA GLY A 126 1.96 3.09 -3.41
C GLY A 126 2.95 4.22 -3.65
N PHE A 127 3.00 4.75 -4.89
CA PHE A 127 3.98 5.78 -5.28
C PHE A 127 3.50 7.22 -5.10
N SER A 128 2.20 7.47 -4.96
CA SER A 128 1.64 8.83 -4.82
C SER A 128 2.19 9.61 -3.62
N ALA A 129 2.64 8.94 -2.55
CA ALA A 129 3.23 9.63 -1.40
C ALA A 129 4.54 10.36 -1.75
N TYR A 130 5.36 9.79 -2.64
CA TYR A 130 6.57 10.47 -3.13
C TYR A 130 6.22 11.66 -4.01
N GLN A 131 5.22 11.49 -4.90
CA GLN A 131 4.75 12.57 -5.77
C GLN A 131 4.24 13.76 -4.95
N VAL A 132 3.42 13.49 -3.92
CA VAL A 132 2.91 14.54 -3.02
C VAL A 132 4.05 15.24 -2.27
N TYR A 133 5.10 14.51 -1.88
CA TYR A 133 6.26 15.12 -1.24
C TYR A 133 6.97 16.10 -2.17
N GLU A 134 7.25 15.64 -3.39
CA GLU A 134 7.92 16.42 -4.42
C GLU A 134 7.12 17.68 -4.77
N GLU A 135 5.80 17.55 -4.98
CA GLU A 135 4.92 18.68 -5.27
C GLU A 135 4.84 19.70 -4.12
N LEU A 136 4.76 19.24 -2.87
CA LEU A 136 4.62 20.14 -1.72
C LEU A 136 5.90 20.89 -1.38
N PHE A 137 7.06 20.25 -1.56
CA PHE A 137 8.33 20.77 -1.07
C PHE A 137 9.30 21.14 -2.18
N ASN A 138 8.94 20.91 -3.44
CA ASN A 138 9.76 21.16 -4.62
C ASN A 138 11.15 20.52 -4.49
N GLU A 139 11.16 19.28 -4.00
CA GLU A 139 12.33 18.48 -3.66
C GLU A 139 12.00 16.99 -3.81
N GLU A 140 12.79 16.25 -4.58
CA GLU A 140 12.63 14.81 -4.71
C GLU A 140 12.85 14.12 -3.36
N PHE A 141 11.98 13.19 -3.01
CA PHE A 141 12.17 12.38 -1.82
C PHE A 141 13.34 11.39 -2.04
N ASP A 142 14.25 11.30 -1.07
CA ASP A 142 15.31 10.29 -1.04
C ASP A 142 14.71 8.90 -0.76
N ARG A 143 14.20 8.26 -1.82
CA ARG A 143 13.50 6.98 -1.78
C ARG A 143 14.44 5.89 -1.27
N TYR A 144 13.89 4.95 -0.53
CA TYR A 144 14.62 3.78 -0.05
C TYR A 144 15.79 4.12 0.89
N SER A 145 15.80 5.34 1.44
CA SER A 145 16.81 5.81 2.40
C SER A 145 16.81 5.01 3.71
N LYS A 146 15.75 4.22 3.97
CA LYS A 146 15.68 3.29 5.11
C LYS A 146 15.32 1.87 4.71
N HIS A 147 14.25 1.69 3.94
CA HIS A 147 13.81 0.40 3.46
C HIS A 147 13.44 0.53 1.99
N SER A 148 13.89 -0.41 1.17
CA SER A 148 13.46 -0.46 -0.22
C SER A 148 12.06 -1.04 -0.31
N MET A 149 11.22 -0.47 -1.18
CA MET A 149 9.93 -1.10 -1.50
C MET A 149 10.08 -2.16 -2.57
N GLU A 150 11.15 -2.08 -3.37
CA GLU A 150 11.42 -2.98 -4.49
C GLU A 150 11.36 -4.44 -4.08
N SER A 151 10.90 -5.28 -5.00
CA SER A 151 10.80 -6.73 -4.77
C SER A 151 12.19 -7.34 -4.56
N CYS A 152 12.25 -8.40 -3.76
CA CYS A 152 13.49 -9.09 -3.40
C CYS A 152 14.50 -8.24 -2.58
N SER A 153 14.08 -7.11 -2.02
CA SER A 153 14.94 -6.26 -1.18
C SER A 153 15.01 -6.70 0.28
N ASN A 154 13.98 -7.37 0.79
CA ASN A 154 13.99 -8.00 2.11
C ASN A 154 14.71 -9.35 2.06
N SER A 155 16.03 -9.33 2.07
CA SER A 155 16.84 -10.55 1.92
C SER A 155 16.44 -11.69 2.88
N GLU A 156 15.93 -11.41 4.08
CA GLU A 156 15.46 -12.43 5.03
C GLU A 156 14.14 -13.08 4.58
N GLY A 157 13.25 -12.31 3.96
CA GLY A 157 11.97 -12.77 3.40
C GLY A 157 12.09 -13.69 2.18
N TRP A 158 13.30 -13.86 1.65
CA TRP A 158 13.58 -14.63 0.43
C TRP A 158 14.53 -15.81 0.65
N ILE A 159 14.91 -16.11 1.89
CA ILE A 159 15.70 -17.29 2.24
C ILE A 159 14.83 -18.55 2.14
N GLU A 160 15.38 -19.64 1.58
CA GLU A 160 14.75 -20.98 1.52
C GLU A 160 14.91 -21.79 2.82
#